data_AF-A0AA35KN75-F1
#
_entry.id   AF-A0AA35KN75-F1
#
_cell.length_a   1.000
_cell.length_b   1.000
_cell.length_c   1.000
_cell.angle_alpha   90.00
_cell.angle_beta   90.00
_cell.angle_gamma   90.00
#
_symmetry.space_group_name_H-M   'P 1'
#
loop_
_entity.id
_entity.type
_entity.pdbx_description
1 polymer ?
#
loop_
_entity_poly.entity_id
_entity_poly.type
_entity_poly.pdbx_seq_one_letter_code
_entity_poly.pdbx_strand_id
1 'polypeptide(L)' 'MKDNKMSNFSLIPDDIFDHTKGKLLRKGISGDWKNCLTVAQREYFDRVYQENMRGVNMTFPWD' A
#
# COMPACT_ATOMS: atom_id res chain seq x y z
N MET A 1 -1.16 5.17 16.82
CA MET A 1 -2.09 5.90 15.91
C MET A 1 -3.38 5.14 15.64
N LYS A 2 -3.33 3.81 15.41
CA LYS A 2 -4.50 3.00 15.04
C LYS A 2 -5.71 3.09 15.98
N ASP A 3 -5.48 3.29 17.27
CA ASP A 3 -6.56 3.37 18.26
C ASP A 3 -7.02 4.81 18.55
N ASN A 4 -6.32 5.82 18.02
CA ASN A 4 -6.74 7.21 18.16
C ASN A 4 -7.88 7.50 17.18
N LYS A 5 -9.10 7.70 17.69
CA LYS A 5 -10.30 8.02 16.89
C LYS A 5 -10.12 9.25 16.00
N MET A 6 -9.32 10.22 16.45
CA MET A 6 -9.03 11.45 15.70
C MET A 6 -8.09 11.22 14.50
N SER A 7 -7.47 10.05 14.38
CA SER A 7 -6.48 9.77 13.33
C SER A 7 -6.74 8.47 12.56
N ASN A 8 -7.59 7.58 13.08
CA ASN A 8 -7.83 6.26 12.49
C ASN A 8 -9.01 6.21 11.53
N PHE A 9 -9.61 7.35 11.22
CA PHE A 9 -10.76 7.53 10.32
C PHE A 9 -12.10 6.93 10.77
N SER A 10 -12.19 6.38 11.98
CA SER A 10 -13.45 5.81 12.52
C SER A 10 -14.59 6.83 12.72
N LEU A 11 -14.32 8.12 12.54
CA LEU A 11 -15.31 9.20 12.64
C LEU A 11 -15.88 9.61 11.27
N ILE A 12 -15.36 9.06 10.17
CA ILE A 12 -15.88 9.32 8.83
C ILE A 12 -17.20 8.56 8.65
N PRO A 13 -18.22 9.16 8.02
CA PRO A 13 -19.46 8.46 7.68
C PRO A 13 -19.27 7.22 6.77
N ASP A 14 -20.12 6.20 6.96
CA ASP A 14 -20.02 4.91 6.24
C ASP A 14 -20.34 5.01 4.73
N ASP A 15 -21.05 6.05 4.29
CA ASP A 15 -21.29 6.36 2.87
C ASP A 15 -20.02 6.85 2.16
N ILE A 16 -19.03 7.32 2.93
CA ILE A 16 -17.70 7.71 2.42
C ILE A 16 -16.68 6.59 2.64
N PHE A 17 -16.68 5.95 3.82
CA PHE A 17 -15.77 4.87 4.14
C PHE A 17 -16.48 3.71 4.82
N ASP A 18 -16.68 2.61 4.10
CA ASP A 18 -17.31 1.39 4.63
C ASP A 18 -16.40 0.68 5.65
N HIS A 19 -16.65 0.93 6.94
CA HIS A 19 -15.87 0.37 8.04
C HIS A 19 -16.05 -1.14 8.21
N THR A 20 -17.02 -1.77 7.54
CA THR A 20 -17.23 -3.22 7.60
C THR A 20 -16.26 -3.98 6.71
N LYS A 21 -15.80 -3.36 5.62
CA LYS A 21 -14.85 -3.97 4.67
C LYS A 21 -13.41 -3.83 5.10
N GLY A 22 -13.12 -2.91 6.01
CA GLY A 22 -11.76 -2.72 6.49
C GLY A 22 -11.56 -1.53 7.39
N LYS A 23 -10.28 -1.29 7.71
CA LYS A 23 -9.83 -0.14 8.49
C LYS A 23 -8.76 0.58 7.69
N LEU A 24 -8.74 1.91 7.72
CA LEU A 24 -7.73 2.71 7.03
C LEU A 24 -6.31 2.27 7.44
N LEU A 25 -6.07 2.17 8.75
CA LEU A 25 -4.81 1.71 9.32
C LEU A 25 -4.79 0.17 9.37
N ARG A 26 -4.56 -0.45 8.20
CA ARG A 26 -4.66 -1.90 7.96
C ARG A 26 -3.64 -2.75 8.74
N LYS A 27 -2.41 -2.92 8.20
CA LYS A 27 -1.31 -3.70 8.82
C LYS A 27 -0.15 -2.84 9.35
N GLY A 28 0.22 -1.77 8.65
CA GLY A 28 1.31 -0.88 9.08
C GLY A 28 2.71 -1.51 8.99
N ILE A 29 2.96 -2.35 7.97
CA ILE A 29 4.25 -3.03 7.77
C ILE A 29 4.73 -2.84 6.33
N SER A 30 6.05 -2.74 6.15
CA SER A 30 6.70 -2.77 4.84
C SER A 30 6.74 -4.19 4.29
N GLY A 31 6.62 -4.34 2.97
CA GLY A 31 6.79 -5.64 2.29
C GLY A 31 5.54 -6.53 2.23
N ASP A 32 4.39 -6.12 2.77
CA ASP A 32 3.16 -6.95 2.72
C ASP A 32 2.67 -7.24 1.29
N TRP A 33 3.13 -6.47 0.29
CA TRP A 33 2.89 -6.73 -1.12
C TRP A 33 3.33 -8.14 -1.56
N LYS A 34 4.35 -8.71 -0.91
CA LYS A 34 4.85 -10.08 -1.16
C LYS A 34 3.82 -11.16 -0.85
N ASN A 35 2.88 -10.88 0.06
CA ASN A 35 1.78 -11.78 0.43
C ASN A 35 0.55 -11.62 -0.49
N CYS A 36 0.51 -10.57 -1.30
CA CYS A 36 -0.63 -10.24 -2.15
C CYS A 36 -0.40 -10.60 -3.62
N LEU A 37 0.84 -10.46 -4.10
CA LEU A 37 1.17 -10.69 -5.51
C LEU A 37 1.69 -12.12 -5.74
N THR A 38 1.21 -12.75 -6.82
CA THR A 38 1.78 -13.99 -7.34
C THR A 38 3.17 -13.74 -7.94
N VAL A 39 3.96 -14.79 -8.14
CA VAL A 39 5.30 -14.67 -8.76
C VAL A 39 5.22 -13.96 -10.11
N ALA A 40 4.31 -14.39 -11.00
CA ALA A 40 4.15 -13.79 -12.33
C ALA A 40 3.74 -12.30 -12.28
N GLN A 41 2.92 -11.91 -11.31
CA GLN A 41 2.53 -10.50 -11.13
C GLN A 41 3.71 -9.64 -10.66
N ARG A 42 4.56 -10.17 -9.77
CA ARG A 42 5.76 -9.48 -9.31
C ARG A 42 6.76 -9.28 -10.44
N GLU A 43 7.05 -10.32 -11.21
CA GLU A 43 7.96 -10.24 -12.36
C GLU A 43 7.44 -9.26 -13.44
N TYR A 44 6.13 -9.19 -13.64
CA TYR A 44 5.54 -8.18 -14.52
C TYR A 44 5.69 -6.77 -13.95
N PHE A 45 5.40 -6.58 -12.66
CA PHE A 45 5.55 -5.29 -11.99
C PHE A 45 6.99 -4.79 -12.03
N ASP A 46 7.97 -5.65 -11.75
CA ASP A 46 9.39 -5.30 -11.74
C ASP A 46 9.84 -4.80 -13.11
N ARG A 47 9.42 -5.46 -14.20
CA ARG A 47 9.71 -5.00 -15.58
C ARG A 47 9.16 -3.60 -15.86
N VAL A 48 7.88 -3.39 -15.55
CA VAL A 48 7.21 -2.09 -15.75
C VAL A 48 7.84 -0.99 -14.89
N TYR A 49 8.21 -1.31 -13.66
CA TYR A 49 8.89 -0.38 -12.76
C TYR A 49 10.26 0.04 -13.33
N GLN A 50 11.09 -0.92 -13.76
CA GLN A 50 12.40 -0.62 -14.34
C GLN A 50 12.30 0.22 -15.62
N GLU A 51 11.31 -0.04 -16.48
CA GLU A 51 11.06 0.77 -17.68
C GLU A 51 10.65 2.21 -17.35
N ASN A 52 9.72 2.39 -16.41
CA ASN A 52 9.19 3.70 -16.03
C ASN A 52 10.17 4.53 -15.18
N MET A 53 11.02 3.88 -14.40
CA MET A 53 12.00 4.54 -13.54
C MET A 53 13.32 4.81 -14.28
N ARG A 54 13.42 4.42 -15.56
CA ARG A 54 14.59 4.67 -16.39
C ARG A 54 14.87 6.17 -16.49
N GLY A 55 16.02 6.59 -15.98
CA GLY A 55 16.46 7.99 -16.02
C GLY A 55 16.12 8.80 -14.76
N VAL A 56 15.42 8.21 -13.78
CA VAL A 56 15.33 8.80 -12.44
C VAL A 56 16.68 8.64 -11.77
N ASN A 57 17.35 9.75 -11.47
CA ASN A 57 18.67 9.73 -10.81
C ASN A 57 18.53 9.64 -9.28
N MET A 58 17.77 8.63 -8.83
CA MET A 58 17.54 8.34 -7.42
C MET A 58 17.32 6.84 -7.24
N THR A 59 17.93 6.28 -6.21
CA THR A 59 17.64 4.92 -5.74
C THR A 59 16.68 5.04 -4.55
N PHE A 60 15.61 4.25 -4.59
CA PHE A 60 14.65 4.20 -3.50
C PHE A 60 15.09 3.18 -2.45
N PRO A 61 14.76 3.39 -1.16
CA PRO A 61 15.13 2.45 -0.09
C PRO A 61 14.54 1.04 -0.21
N TRP A 62 13.61 0.84 -1.15
CA TRP A 62 12.94 -0.44 -1.42
C TRP A 62 13.36 -1.10 -2.73
N ASP A 63 14.27 -0.47 -3.49
CA ASP A 63 14.88 -1.06 -4.69
C ASP A 63 15.85 -2.19 -4.34
#